data_AF-A0A6P6ESR5-F1
#
_entry.id   AF-A0A6P6ESR5-F1
#
_cell.length_a   1.000
_cell.length_b   1.000
_cell.length_c   1.000
_cell.angle_alpha   90.00
_cell.angle_beta   90.00
_cell.angle_gamma   90.00
#
_symmetry.space_group_name_H-M   'P 1'
#
loop_
_entity.id
_entity.type
_entity.pdbx_description
1 polymer ?
#
loop_
_entity_poly.entity_id
_entity_poly.type
_entity_poly.pdbx_seq_one_letter_code
_entity_poly.pdbx_strand_id
1 'polypeptide(L)'
;MDSESLLLSLELAAGTGQGLSPDRRTALLTSLLLVKRDYRYERVLFWGRILGIVADYYIAQGLGEDQLAPRKTLYSLNCMEWSLLPPATEEMAAQMAVVKGRFMGDPSHEYEHTEFQRTTAEGEKTFEDDVVVQVKEETRLVSVIDQIDKAVAIIPRGALFKTPFGPVHVNRTFEGLPLSEARKLSSYFHFREPVDLKNRTLLEKADLDPSLDFLDSLENDIPKGEVVTSCNSEGHPEADIRPLPHLPPQGPGASKWSGAIRWWCCAACCGRA
;
A
#
# COMPACT_ATOMS: atom_id res chain seq x y z
N MET A 1 -0.14 3.39 -9.13
CA MET A 1 -0.41 4.09 -10.41
C MET A 1 0.65 3.69 -11.42
N ASP A 2 0.29 3.32 -12.64
CA ASP A 2 1.29 2.94 -13.65
C ASP A 2 2.13 4.15 -14.07
N SER A 3 3.42 3.97 -14.34
CA SER A 3 4.29 5.05 -14.82
C SER A 3 3.82 5.59 -16.18
N GLU A 4 3.23 4.75 -17.03
CA GLU A 4 2.73 5.14 -18.35
C GLU A 4 1.46 6.00 -18.29
N SER A 5 0.61 5.80 -17.27
CA SER A 5 -0.63 6.56 -17.04
C SER A 5 -0.55 7.49 -15.82
N LEU A 6 0.68 7.81 -15.39
CA LEU A 6 0.92 8.49 -14.13
C LEU A 6 0.29 9.89 -14.10
N LEU A 7 0.41 10.67 -15.18
CA LEU A 7 -0.15 12.02 -15.26
C LEU A 7 -1.66 12.04 -15.01
N LEU A 8 -2.40 11.21 -15.74
CA LEU A 8 -3.84 11.06 -15.60
C LEU A 8 -4.21 10.63 -14.17
N SER A 9 -3.47 9.66 -13.63
CA SER A 9 -3.70 9.16 -12.27
C SER A 9 -3.46 10.24 -11.21
N LEU A 10 -2.43 11.07 -11.38
CA LEU A 10 -2.12 12.19 -10.50
C LEU A 10 -3.17 13.30 -10.58
N GLU A 11 -3.72 13.57 -11.76
CA GLU A 11 -4.79 14.56 -11.95
C GLU A 11 -6.08 14.13 -11.27
N LEU A 12 -6.46 12.85 -11.40
CA LEU A 12 -7.63 12.29 -10.74
C LEU A 12 -7.47 12.27 -9.21
N ALA A 13 -6.24 12.04 -8.72
CA ALA A 13 -5.92 12.17 -7.31
C ALA A 13 -5.81 13.63 -6.81
N ALA A 14 -5.63 14.62 -7.71
CA ALA A 14 -5.32 16.00 -7.34
C ALA A 14 -6.46 16.72 -6.60
N GLY A 15 -7.72 16.30 -6.81
CA GLY A 15 -8.89 16.82 -6.08
C GLY A 15 -8.80 16.65 -4.56
N THR A 16 -7.85 15.86 -4.07
CA THR A 16 -7.64 15.59 -2.64
C THR A 16 -6.70 16.58 -1.92
N GLY A 17 -6.19 17.61 -2.63
CA GLY A 17 -5.36 18.66 -2.03
C GLY A 17 -3.91 18.24 -1.72
N GLN A 18 -3.48 17.05 -2.13
CA GLN A 18 -2.14 16.50 -1.88
C GLN A 18 -1.26 16.44 -3.14
N GLY A 19 -1.56 17.25 -4.16
CA GLY A 19 -0.84 17.22 -5.44
C GLY A 19 0.66 17.46 -5.34
N LEU A 20 1.40 16.87 -6.28
CA LEU A 20 2.84 17.14 -6.46
C LEU A 20 3.05 18.49 -7.16
N SER A 21 4.16 19.18 -6.85
CA SER A 21 4.57 20.36 -7.62
C SER A 21 4.89 19.98 -9.08
N PRO A 22 4.71 20.89 -10.05
CA PRO A 22 5.00 20.60 -11.46
C PRO A 22 6.42 20.05 -11.68
N ASP A 23 7.42 20.63 -11.00
CA ASP A 23 8.81 20.18 -11.11
C ASP A 23 8.98 18.73 -10.63
N ARG A 24 8.37 18.38 -9.49
CA ARG A 24 8.43 17.02 -8.96
C ARG A 24 7.67 16.03 -9.84
N ARG A 25 6.59 16.43 -10.50
CA ARG A 25 5.88 15.59 -11.48
C ARG A 25 6.78 15.28 -12.66
N THR A 26 7.43 16.29 -13.23
CA THR A 26 8.34 16.11 -14.37
C THR A 26 9.52 15.21 -13.98
N ALA A 27 10.16 15.50 -12.84
CA ALA A 27 11.25 14.68 -12.32
C ALA A 27 10.83 13.21 -12.14
N LEU A 28 9.65 12.97 -11.56
CA LEU A 28 9.10 11.65 -11.34
C LEU A 28 8.85 10.89 -12.66
N LEU A 29 8.27 11.55 -13.67
CA LEU A 29 8.02 10.93 -14.97
C LEU A 29 9.33 10.49 -15.65
N THR A 30 10.33 11.37 -15.67
CA THR A 30 11.61 11.06 -16.30
C THR A 30 12.36 9.98 -15.52
N SER A 31 12.41 10.08 -14.19
CA SER A 31 13.18 9.14 -13.38
C SER A 31 12.57 7.75 -13.33
N LEU A 32 11.24 7.61 -13.31
CA LEU A 32 10.59 6.29 -13.35
C LEU A 32 10.81 5.55 -14.67
N LEU A 33 10.92 6.27 -15.80
CA LEU A 33 11.31 5.68 -17.08
C LEU A 33 12.75 5.14 -17.04
N LEU A 34 13.66 5.87 -16.40
CA LEU A 34 15.03 5.41 -16.18
C LEU A 34 15.05 4.18 -15.26
N VAL A 35 14.30 4.19 -14.16
CA VAL A 35 14.17 3.03 -13.25
C VAL A 35 13.64 1.80 -13.99
N LYS A 36 12.61 1.94 -14.82
CA LYS A 36 12.06 0.84 -15.64
C LYS A 36 13.15 0.21 -16.52
N ARG A 37 13.94 1.05 -17.21
CA ARG A 37 15.03 0.63 -18.09
C ARG A 37 16.19 -0.03 -17.32
N ASP A 38 16.68 0.64 -16.28
CA ASP A 38 17.93 0.29 -15.60
C ASP A 38 17.80 -1.02 -14.80
N TYR A 39 16.63 -1.21 -14.17
CA TYR A 39 16.31 -2.45 -13.44
C TYR A 39 15.58 -3.49 -14.28
N ARG A 40 15.31 -3.19 -15.56
CA ARG A 40 14.60 -4.08 -16.51
C ARG A 40 13.24 -4.56 -15.99
N TYR A 41 12.46 -3.65 -15.42
CA TYR A 41 11.09 -3.95 -15.01
C TYR A 41 10.15 -3.96 -16.22
N GLU A 42 9.18 -4.88 -16.21
CA GLU A 42 8.11 -4.89 -17.20
C GLU A 42 7.16 -3.70 -16.95
N ARG A 43 6.89 -3.43 -15.67
CA ARG A 43 6.06 -2.30 -15.23
C ARG A 43 6.66 -1.64 -13.99
N VAL A 44 6.47 -0.33 -13.89
CA VAL A 44 6.83 0.45 -12.71
C VAL A 44 5.59 1.17 -12.23
N LEU A 45 5.25 1.00 -10.96
CA LEU A 45 4.13 1.66 -10.32
C LEU A 45 4.66 2.75 -9.40
N PHE A 46 4.15 3.97 -9.55
CA PHE A 46 4.25 4.94 -8.46
C PHE A 46 3.27 4.55 -7.37
N TRP A 47 3.81 4.25 -6.18
CA TRP A 47 3.06 3.82 -5.01
C TRP A 47 2.42 5.00 -4.29
N GLY A 48 3.19 6.09 -4.16
CA GLY A 48 2.75 7.29 -3.47
C GLY A 48 3.88 7.99 -2.72
N ARG A 49 3.48 8.76 -1.70
CA ARG A 49 4.39 9.56 -0.88
C ARG A 49 4.11 9.37 0.60
N ILE A 50 5.17 9.22 1.40
CA ILE A 50 5.12 9.17 2.86
C ILE A 50 5.74 10.46 3.39
N LEU A 51 4.96 11.19 4.19
CA LEU A 51 5.38 12.49 4.70
C LEU A 51 6.35 12.32 5.88
N GLY A 52 7.51 12.97 5.78
CA GLY A 52 8.45 13.09 6.88
C GLY A 52 8.46 14.50 7.48
N ILE A 53 9.22 14.68 8.55
CA ILE A 53 9.40 15.99 9.20
C ILE A 53 10.38 16.86 8.41
N VAL A 54 11.49 16.28 7.98
CA VAL A 54 12.57 16.95 7.23
C VAL A 54 12.35 16.81 5.72
N ALA A 55 12.05 15.59 5.27
CA ALA A 55 11.84 15.29 3.86
C ALA A 55 10.77 14.21 3.67
N ASP A 56 10.12 14.24 2.50
CA ASP A 56 9.12 13.24 2.12
C ASP A 56 9.78 12.08 1.35
N TYR A 57 9.31 10.86 1.60
CA TYR A 57 9.68 9.69 0.81
C TYR A 57 8.71 9.51 -0.35
N TYR A 58 9.25 9.36 -1.55
CA TYR A 58 8.54 8.98 -2.77
C TYR A 58 8.79 7.51 -3.05
N ILE A 59 7.75 6.71 -3.19
CA ILE A 59 7.85 5.26 -3.30
C ILE A 59 7.45 4.81 -4.70
N ALA A 60 8.26 3.95 -5.29
CA ALA A 60 7.98 3.27 -6.55
C ALA A 60 8.17 1.76 -6.40
N GLN A 61 7.44 0.99 -7.19
CA GLN A 61 7.50 -0.46 -7.18
C GLN A 61 7.70 -0.99 -8.59
N GLY A 62 8.78 -1.74 -8.79
CA GLY A 62 9.04 -2.47 -10.02
C GLY A 62 8.42 -3.85 -10.00
N LEU A 63 7.76 -4.22 -11.10
CA LEU A 63 7.18 -5.53 -11.33
C LEU A 63 7.90 -6.22 -12.49
N GLY A 64 8.09 -7.53 -12.35
CA GLY A 64 8.61 -8.39 -13.40
C GLY A 64 7.52 -8.86 -14.36
N GLU A 65 7.80 -9.96 -15.06
CA GLU A 65 6.87 -10.62 -15.97
C GLU A 65 5.61 -11.13 -15.24
N ASP A 66 5.81 -11.83 -14.12
CA ASP A 66 4.73 -12.22 -13.23
C ASP A 66 4.29 -11.04 -12.36
N GLN A 67 3.06 -10.58 -12.58
CA GLN A 67 2.50 -9.41 -11.91
C GLN A 67 2.21 -9.66 -10.42
N LEU A 68 2.11 -10.92 -9.98
CA LEU A 68 1.87 -11.27 -8.58
C LEU A 68 3.16 -11.59 -7.81
N ALA A 69 4.30 -11.68 -8.50
CA ALA A 69 5.59 -11.91 -7.85
C ALA A 69 5.97 -10.75 -6.90
N PRO A 70 6.84 -11.00 -5.89
CA PRO A 70 7.28 -9.97 -4.96
C PRO A 70 7.81 -8.74 -5.68
N ARG A 71 7.20 -7.58 -5.37
CA ARG A 71 7.57 -6.30 -5.97
C ARG A 71 8.90 -5.83 -5.41
N LYS A 72 9.71 -5.20 -6.26
CA LYS A 72 10.93 -4.51 -5.81
C LYS A 72 10.59 -3.07 -5.50
N THR A 73 10.66 -2.69 -4.23
CA THR A 73 10.30 -1.35 -3.76
C THR A 73 11.52 -0.45 -3.76
N LEU A 74 11.39 0.75 -4.33
CA LEU A 74 12.39 1.80 -4.33
C LEU A 74 11.85 3.04 -3.62
N TYR A 75 12.74 3.78 -2.96
CA TYR A 75 12.42 5.10 -2.41
C TYR A 75 13.28 6.19 -3.06
N SER A 76 12.79 7.41 -3.01
CA SER A 76 13.50 8.62 -3.40
C SER A 76 13.10 9.77 -2.48
N LEU A 77 14.00 10.72 -2.23
CA LEU A 77 13.70 11.98 -1.51
C LEU A 77 13.51 13.17 -2.48
N ASN A 78 14.04 13.05 -3.70
CA ASN A 78 14.12 14.13 -4.69
C ASN A 78 13.37 13.83 -6.01
N CYS A 79 12.75 12.65 -6.13
CA CYS A 79 12.10 12.16 -7.36
C CYS A 79 13.04 11.96 -8.56
N MET A 80 14.36 11.92 -8.34
CA MET A 80 15.37 11.77 -9.39
C MET A 80 16.24 10.53 -9.16
N GLU A 81 16.76 10.39 -7.95
CA GLU A 81 17.60 9.28 -7.53
C GLU A 81 16.79 8.28 -6.74
N TRP A 82 16.91 7.00 -7.09
CA TRP A 82 16.11 5.93 -6.51
C TRP A 82 17.02 4.89 -5.86
N SER A 83 16.71 4.56 -4.62
CA SER A 83 17.41 3.54 -3.84
C SER A 83 16.49 2.35 -3.60
N LEU A 84 17.02 1.14 -3.81
CA LEU A 84 16.29 -0.10 -3.63
C LEU A 84 16.17 -0.43 -2.13
N LEU A 85 14.96 -0.72 -1.68
CA LEU A 85 14.71 -1.23 -0.33
C LEU A 85 14.88 -2.75 -0.26
N PRO A 86 15.34 -3.29 0.87
CA PRO A 86 15.29 -4.73 1.11
C PRO A 86 13.84 -5.23 1.17
N PRO A 87 13.59 -6.51 0.86
CA PRO A 87 12.26 -7.09 1.02
C PRO A 87 11.87 -7.11 2.50
N ALA A 88 10.58 -6.92 2.79
CA ALA A 88 10.06 -6.96 4.15
C ALA A 88 10.17 -8.36 4.75
N THR A 89 10.75 -8.47 5.95
CA THR A 89 10.76 -9.70 6.75
C THR A 89 9.82 -9.58 7.95
N GLU A 90 9.41 -10.72 8.51
CA GLU A 90 8.56 -10.75 9.70
C GLU A 90 9.25 -10.13 10.93
N GLU A 91 10.58 -10.25 11.01
CA GLU A 91 11.40 -9.62 12.06
C GLU A 91 11.29 -8.09 12.03
N MET A 92 11.38 -7.49 10.84
CA MET A 92 11.22 -6.05 10.65
C MET A 92 9.80 -5.59 11.06
N ALA A 93 8.79 -6.42 10.77
CA ALA A 93 7.40 -6.14 11.16
C ALA A 93 7.19 -6.22 12.69
N ALA A 94 7.92 -7.09 13.40
CA ALA A 94 7.87 -7.15 14.86
C ALA A 94 8.48 -5.89 15.50
N GLN A 95 9.61 -5.42 14.97
CA GLN A 95 10.30 -4.20 15.42
C GLN A 95 9.43 -2.93 15.24
N MET A 96 8.50 -2.93 14.27
CA MET A 96 7.56 -1.82 14.05
C MET A 96 6.56 -1.60 15.18
N ALA A 97 6.14 -2.65 15.90
CA ALA A 97 5.13 -2.52 16.95
C ALA A 97 5.56 -1.55 18.07
N VAL A 98 6.87 -1.37 18.16
CA VAL A 98 7.59 -0.65 19.19
C VAL A 98 7.79 0.83 18.82
N VAL A 99 8.02 1.13 17.55
CA VAL A 99 8.34 2.48 17.06
C VAL A 99 7.07 3.24 16.69
N LYS A 100 6.81 4.36 17.39
CA LYS A 100 5.66 5.25 17.15
C LYS A 100 6.13 6.65 16.79
N GLY A 101 5.38 7.33 15.92
CA GLY A 101 5.64 8.73 15.56
C GLY A 101 5.57 8.99 14.05
N ARG A 102 5.97 10.19 13.63
CA ARG A 102 6.13 10.52 12.20
C ARG A 102 7.48 10.01 11.69
N PHE A 103 7.65 9.95 10.38
CA PHE A 103 8.97 9.72 9.77
C PHE A 103 9.81 11.00 9.88
N MET A 104 11.12 10.87 10.04
CA MET A 104 12.02 12.02 10.02
C MET A 104 12.29 12.46 8.58
N GLY A 105 12.36 11.53 7.62
CA GLY A 105 12.79 11.82 6.25
C GLY A 105 14.28 11.58 6.02
N ASP A 106 14.93 10.79 6.88
CA ASP A 106 16.32 10.35 6.73
C ASP A 106 16.39 8.82 6.93
N PRO A 107 16.74 8.04 5.88
CA PRO A 107 16.89 6.58 5.98
C PRO A 107 17.86 6.12 7.07
N SER A 108 18.87 6.94 7.39
CA SER A 108 19.91 6.63 8.37
C SER A 108 19.51 6.95 9.81
N HIS A 109 18.34 7.57 10.02
CA HIS A 109 17.87 7.87 11.36
C HIS A 109 17.58 6.59 12.15
N GLU A 110 18.00 6.55 13.41
CA GLU A 110 17.83 5.42 14.30
C GLU A 110 16.88 5.80 15.44
N TYR A 111 15.83 5.02 15.60
CA TYR A 111 14.90 5.13 16.72
C TYR A 111 15.41 4.25 17.86
N GLU A 112 15.59 4.84 19.03
CA GLU A 112 15.94 4.10 20.26
C GLU A 112 14.67 3.63 20.96
N HIS A 113 14.62 2.34 21.29
CA HIS A 113 13.63 1.80 22.20
C HIS A 113 14.29 0.92 23.26
N THR A 114 13.96 1.15 24.53
CA THR A 114 14.39 0.30 25.64
C THR A 114 13.34 -0.79 25.89
N GLU A 115 13.68 -2.03 25.58
CA GLU A 115 12.91 -3.21 26.01
C GLU A 115 13.37 -3.66 27.39
N PHE A 116 12.42 -4.00 28.26
CA PHE A 116 12.70 -4.63 29.55
C PHE A 116 12.49 -6.13 29.42
N GLN A 117 13.57 -6.92 29.30
CA GLN A 117 13.48 -8.38 29.34
C GLN A 117 13.49 -8.88 30.79
N ARG A 118 12.47 -9.67 31.15
CA ARG A 118 12.45 -10.43 32.41
C ARG A 118 12.75 -11.89 32.12
N THR A 119 13.98 -12.31 32.39
CA THR A 119 14.33 -13.74 32.44
C THR A 119 14.09 -14.25 33.86
N THR A 120 13.03 -15.06 34.04
CA THR A 120 12.88 -15.87 35.25
C THR A 120 13.80 -17.09 35.14
N ALA A 121 15.00 -17.00 35.72
CA ALA A 121 15.75 -18.19 36.10
C ALA A 121 15.09 -18.81 37.34
N GLU A 122 14.89 -20.12 37.32
CA GLU A 122 14.32 -20.89 38.43
C GLU A 122 15.24 -20.78 39.66
N GLY A 123 14.90 -19.86 40.57
CA GLY A 123 15.58 -19.67 41.85
C GLY A 123 16.35 -18.35 41.97
N GLU A 124 15.67 -17.33 42.52
CA GLU A 124 16.21 -16.13 43.20
C GLU A 124 17.34 -15.32 42.51
N LYS A 125 16.92 -14.50 41.53
CA LYS A 125 17.13 -13.02 41.44
C LYS A 125 16.64 -12.56 40.06
N THR A 126 15.65 -11.64 40.03
CA THR A 126 15.23 -10.97 38.80
C THR A 126 16.32 -9.97 38.39
N PHE A 127 17.01 -10.23 37.29
CA PHE A 127 17.84 -9.23 36.63
C PHE A 127 16.95 -8.52 35.60
N GLU A 128 16.76 -7.22 35.76
CA GLU A 128 16.16 -6.36 34.75
C GLU A 128 17.33 -5.83 33.91
N ASP A 129 17.56 -6.45 32.74
CA ASP A 129 18.53 -5.94 31.78
C ASP A 129 17.79 -5.04 30.79
N ASP A 130 18.20 -3.76 30.73
CA ASP A 130 17.72 -2.78 29.77
C ASP A 130 18.34 -3.10 28.40
N VAL A 131 17.56 -3.69 27.48
CA VAL A 131 18.00 -3.93 26.11
C VAL A 131 17.56 -2.76 25.25
N VAL A 132 18.50 -1.90 24.87
CA VAL A 132 18.22 -0.82 23.90
C VAL A 132 18.24 -1.42 22.49
N VAL A 133 17.07 -1.54 21.87
CA VAL A 133 16.89 -1.92 20.47
C VAL A 133 16.91 -0.66 19.62
N GLN A 134 17.85 -0.57 18.69
CA GLN A 134 17.92 0.49 17.70
C GLN A 134 17.29 0.02 16.39
N VAL A 135 16.27 0.76 15.93
CA VAL A 135 15.57 0.46 14.67
C VAL A 135 15.83 1.58 13.67
N LYS A 136 16.41 1.24 12.52
CA LYS A 136 16.62 2.19 11.42
C LYS A 136 15.30 2.61 10.78
N GLU A 137 15.22 3.87 10.37
CA GLU A 137 14.06 4.42 9.66
C GLU A 137 13.82 3.72 8.33
N GLU A 138 14.87 3.29 7.63
CA GLU A 138 14.76 2.48 6.42
C GLU A 138 14.01 1.15 6.67
N THR A 139 14.36 0.43 7.75
CA THR A 139 13.66 -0.80 8.17
C THR A 139 12.19 -0.52 8.45
N ARG A 140 11.94 0.58 9.16
CA ARG A 140 10.59 1.05 9.48
C ARG A 140 9.77 1.34 8.22
N LEU A 141 10.39 1.99 7.24
CA LEU A 141 9.78 2.35 5.97
C LEU A 141 9.34 1.10 5.20
N VAL A 142 10.20 0.08 5.11
CA VAL A 142 9.90 -1.19 4.44
C VAL A 142 8.67 -1.86 5.02
N SER A 143 8.62 -2.03 6.34
CA SER A 143 7.52 -2.70 7.01
C SER A 143 6.21 -1.92 6.90
N VAL A 144 6.25 -0.59 6.94
CA VAL A 144 5.04 0.24 6.75
C VAL A 144 4.49 0.10 5.33
N ILE A 145 5.35 0.12 4.31
CA ILE A 145 4.93 -0.07 2.91
C ILE A 145 4.29 -1.44 2.73
N ASP A 146 4.91 -2.50 3.25
CA ASP A 146 4.37 -3.87 3.17
C ASP A 146 3.01 -4.02 3.87
N GLN A 147 2.83 -3.42 5.05
CA GLN A 147 1.54 -3.43 5.75
C GLN A 147 0.44 -2.71 4.97
N ILE A 148 0.76 -1.55 4.39
CA ILE A 148 -0.20 -0.78 3.59
C ILE A 148 -0.54 -1.54 2.31
N ASP A 149 0.45 -2.13 1.62
CA ASP A 149 0.21 -2.94 0.43
C ASP A 149 -0.71 -4.12 0.75
N LYS A 150 -0.46 -4.83 1.85
CA LYS A 150 -1.30 -5.96 2.28
C LYS A 150 -2.74 -5.55 2.58
N ALA A 151 -2.97 -4.32 3.02
CA ALA A 151 -4.29 -3.85 3.44
C ALA A 151 -5.06 -3.10 2.36
N VAL A 152 -4.37 -2.43 1.42
CA VAL A 152 -4.98 -1.40 0.56
C VAL A 152 -4.70 -1.66 -0.92
N ALA A 153 -3.80 -2.57 -1.26
CA ALA A 153 -3.53 -2.84 -2.65
C ALA A 153 -4.73 -3.54 -3.29
N ILE A 154 -5.46 -2.83 -4.17
CA ILE A 154 -6.69 -3.33 -4.80
C ILE A 154 -6.59 -3.36 -6.32
N ILE A 155 -7.32 -4.30 -6.92
CA ILE A 155 -7.41 -4.45 -8.37
C ILE A 155 -8.81 -4.92 -8.79
N PRO A 156 -9.39 -4.38 -9.87
CA PRO A 156 -10.69 -4.84 -10.34
C PRO A 156 -10.60 -6.23 -10.98
N ARG A 157 -11.71 -6.98 -10.90
CA ARG A 157 -11.88 -8.30 -11.51
C ARG A 157 -11.56 -8.25 -13.00
N GLY A 158 -10.72 -9.18 -13.46
CA GLY A 158 -10.40 -9.31 -14.88
C GLY A 158 -9.33 -8.36 -15.41
N ALA A 159 -8.80 -7.44 -14.59
CA ALA A 159 -7.62 -6.65 -14.97
C ALA A 159 -6.33 -7.48 -15.00
N LEU A 160 -6.28 -8.56 -14.20
CA LEU A 160 -5.26 -9.60 -14.29
C LEU A 160 -5.92 -10.93 -14.60
N PHE A 161 -5.14 -11.84 -15.19
CA PHE A 161 -5.52 -13.23 -15.34
C PHE A 161 -4.33 -14.13 -15.05
N LYS A 162 -4.61 -15.31 -14.51
CA LYS A 162 -3.62 -16.32 -14.19
C LYS A 162 -3.57 -17.36 -15.31
N THR A 163 -2.38 -17.58 -15.85
CA THR A 163 -2.18 -18.62 -16.87
C THR A 163 -2.21 -20.01 -16.23
N PRO A 164 -2.57 -21.07 -16.99
CA PRO A 164 -2.46 -22.44 -16.51
C PRO A 164 -1.05 -22.84 -16.08
N PHE A 165 -0.03 -22.15 -16.59
CA PHE A 165 1.38 -22.36 -16.25
C PHE A 165 1.78 -21.73 -14.91
N GLY A 166 0.94 -20.88 -14.32
CA GLY A 166 1.18 -20.24 -13.02
C GLY A 166 1.32 -18.71 -13.07
N PRO A 167 2.12 -18.12 -13.98
CA PRO A 167 2.33 -16.67 -14.03
C PRO A 167 1.05 -15.87 -14.24
N VAL A 168 1.00 -14.70 -13.59
CA VAL A 168 -0.11 -13.75 -13.69
C VAL A 168 0.28 -12.61 -14.62
N HIS A 169 -0.59 -12.29 -15.58
CA HIS A 169 -0.36 -11.21 -16.53
C HIS A 169 -1.47 -10.17 -16.52
N VAL A 170 -1.15 -8.98 -17.01
CA VAL A 170 -2.13 -7.92 -17.26
C VAL A 170 -3.04 -8.32 -18.41
N ASN A 171 -4.35 -8.21 -18.19
CA ASN A 171 -5.31 -8.38 -19.25
C ASN A 171 -5.40 -7.12 -20.12
N ARG A 172 -4.79 -7.16 -21.31
CA ARG A 172 -4.77 -6.01 -22.23
C ARG A 172 -6.13 -5.70 -22.86
N THR A 173 -7.08 -6.64 -22.81
CA THR A 173 -8.44 -6.45 -23.33
C THR A 173 -9.43 -5.99 -22.26
N PHE A 174 -8.94 -5.74 -21.04
CA PHE A 174 -9.78 -5.19 -19.97
C PHE A 174 -10.11 -3.72 -20.24
N GLU A 175 -11.39 -3.43 -20.44
CA GLU A 175 -11.92 -2.09 -20.73
C GLU A 175 -12.47 -1.39 -19.47
N GLY A 176 -12.29 -1.99 -18.29
CA GLY A 176 -12.88 -1.52 -17.04
C GLY A 176 -14.11 -2.33 -16.62
N LEU A 177 -14.57 -2.08 -15.40
CA LEU A 177 -15.81 -2.65 -14.88
C LEU A 177 -17.00 -1.83 -15.37
N PRO A 178 -18.13 -2.49 -15.72
CA PRO A 178 -19.37 -1.76 -15.96
C PRO A 178 -19.83 -1.07 -14.67
N LEU A 179 -20.53 0.05 -14.80
CA LEU A 179 -20.93 0.88 -13.65
C LEU A 179 -21.71 0.12 -12.57
N SER A 180 -22.50 -0.89 -12.96
CA SER A 180 -23.26 -1.75 -12.04
C SER A 180 -22.37 -2.61 -11.16
N GLU A 181 -21.22 -3.06 -11.67
CA GLU A 181 -20.24 -3.89 -10.95
C GLU A 181 -19.19 -3.02 -10.24
N ALA A 182 -18.83 -1.87 -10.82
CA ALA A 182 -17.86 -0.94 -10.22
C ALA A 182 -18.27 -0.43 -8.83
N ARG A 183 -19.55 -0.51 -8.47
CA ARG A 183 -20.07 -0.15 -7.14
C ARG A 183 -20.03 -1.30 -6.12
N LYS A 184 -19.75 -2.54 -6.55
CA LYS A 184 -19.77 -3.73 -5.70
C LYS A 184 -18.36 -4.06 -5.25
N LEU A 185 -18.18 -4.28 -3.95
CA LEU A 185 -16.90 -4.71 -3.38
C LEU A 185 -16.45 -6.08 -3.91
N SER A 186 -17.39 -6.96 -4.26
CA SER A 186 -17.11 -8.27 -4.86
C SER A 186 -16.43 -8.22 -6.24
N SER A 187 -16.44 -7.05 -6.89
CA SER A 187 -15.73 -6.83 -8.16
C SER A 187 -14.29 -6.38 -7.98
N TYR A 188 -13.81 -6.23 -6.75
CA TYR A 188 -12.45 -5.81 -6.42
C TYR A 188 -11.78 -6.86 -5.54
N PHE A 189 -10.47 -7.02 -5.77
CA PHE A 189 -9.65 -8.02 -5.11
C PHE A 189 -8.39 -7.39 -4.53
N HIS A 190 -7.84 -8.01 -3.49
CA HIS A 190 -6.52 -7.66 -2.97
C HIS A 190 -5.43 -8.03 -3.98
N PHE A 191 -4.61 -7.05 -4.34
CA PHE A 191 -3.46 -7.23 -5.22
C PHE A 191 -2.24 -7.70 -4.42
N ARG A 192 -2.33 -8.94 -3.90
CA ARG A 192 -1.29 -9.68 -3.18
C ARG A 192 -1.58 -11.18 -3.29
N GLU A 193 -0.66 -12.02 -2.84
CA GLU A 193 -0.93 -13.46 -2.78
C GLU A 193 -2.16 -13.76 -1.90
N PRO A 194 -3.05 -14.68 -2.34
CA PRO A 194 -4.27 -14.98 -1.62
C PRO A 194 -3.96 -15.71 -0.30
N VAL A 195 -4.55 -15.20 0.78
CA VAL A 195 -4.51 -15.75 2.13
C VAL A 195 -5.81 -16.49 2.42
N ASP A 196 -6.96 -15.88 2.13
CA ASP A 196 -8.27 -16.41 2.53
C ASP A 196 -8.81 -17.44 1.55
N LEU A 197 -8.49 -17.30 0.25
CA LEU A 197 -8.88 -18.25 -0.79
C LEU A 197 -8.44 -19.69 -0.48
N LYS A 198 -7.29 -19.85 0.19
CA LYS A 198 -6.74 -21.16 0.59
C LYS A 198 -7.69 -21.86 1.56
N ASN A 199 -8.35 -21.10 2.44
CA ASN A 199 -9.22 -21.58 3.51
C ASN A 199 -10.68 -21.82 3.08
N ARG A 200 -11.06 -21.43 1.85
CA ARG A 200 -12.42 -21.64 1.33
C ARG A 200 -12.76 -23.11 1.11
N THR A 201 -14.05 -23.42 1.24
CA THR A 201 -14.58 -24.77 1.04
C THR A 201 -14.53 -25.20 -0.43
N LEU A 202 -14.65 -26.51 -0.69
CA LEU A 202 -14.65 -27.04 -2.05
C LEU A 202 -15.86 -26.57 -2.87
N LEU A 203 -17.02 -26.38 -2.23
CA LEU A 203 -18.24 -25.88 -2.87
C LEU A 203 -18.04 -24.44 -3.34
N GLU A 204 -17.54 -23.57 -2.46
CA GLU A 204 -17.26 -22.18 -2.83
C GLU A 204 -16.21 -22.07 -3.93
N LYS A 205 -15.21 -22.96 -3.94
CA LYS A 205 -14.17 -23.00 -4.98
C LYS A 205 -14.70 -23.50 -6.33
N ALA A 206 -15.79 -24.28 -6.36
CA ALA A 206 -16.36 -24.80 -7.59
C ALA A 206 -17.04 -23.72 -8.44
N ASP A 207 -17.50 -22.64 -7.81
CA ASP A 207 -18.15 -21.51 -8.47
C ASP A 207 -17.15 -20.45 -8.98
N LEU A 208 -15.86 -20.55 -8.62
CA LEU A 208 -14.82 -19.58 -8.99
C LEU A 208 -14.17 -19.93 -10.33
N ASP A 209 -13.84 -18.91 -11.12
CA ASP A 209 -13.00 -19.07 -12.30
C ASP A 209 -11.51 -19.11 -11.89
N PRO A 210 -10.77 -20.22 -12.10
CA PRO A 210 -9.37 -20.31 -11.66
C PRO A 210 -8.40 -19.32 -12.32
N SER A 211 -8.76 -18.79 -13.49
CA SER A 211 -7.98 -17.80 -14.25
C SER A 211 -8.25 -16.38 -13.78
N LEU A 212 -9.47 -16.07 -13.33
CA LEU A 212 -9.89 -14.71 -12.97
C LEU A 212 -10.03 -14.48 -11.46
N ASP A 213 -10.56 -15.47 -10.74
CA ASP A 213 -10.92 -15.41 -9.32
C ASP A 213 -9.87 -16.10 -8.43
N PHE A 214 -8.59 -15.81 -8.71
CA PHE A 214 -7.45 -16.39 -8.00
C PHE A 214 -6.94 -15.53 -6.83
N LEU A 215 -7.57 -14.40 -6.54
CA LEU A 215 -7.21 -13.44 -5.49
C LEU A 215 -8.30 -13.37 -4.41
N ASP A 216 -8.00 -12.72 -3.28
CA ASP A 216 -8.97 -12.51 -2.20
C ASP A 216 -9.91 -11.33 -2.53
N SER A 217 -11.23 -11.57 -2.49
CA SER A 217 -12.26 -10.54 -2.73
C SER A 217 -12.42 -9.62 -1.52
N LEU A 218 -12.67 -8.33 -1.77
CA LEU A 218 -12.94 -7.33 -0.73
C LEU A 218 -14.33 -7.46 -0.09
N GLU A 219 -15.20 -8.31 -0.61
CA GLU A 219 -16.57 -8.46 -0.11
C GLU A 219 -16.63 -8.87 1.37
N ASN A 220 -15.65 -9.66 1.82
CA ASN A 220 -15.59 -10.20 3.18
C ASN A 220 -14.62 -9.42 4.09
N ASP A 221 -14.06 -8.31 3.60
CA ASP A 221 -13.12 -7.50 4.39
C ASP A 221 -13.86 -6.79 5.53
N ILE A 222 -13.39 -7.02 6.75
CA ILE A 222 -13.84 -6.29 7.93
C ILE A 222 -12.84 -5.16 8.19
N PRO A 223 -13.23 -3.88 8.06
CA PRO A 223 -12.33 -2.77 8.33
C PRO A 223 -11.94 -2.79 9.81
N LYS A 224 -10.65 -3.03 10.08
CA LYS A 224 -10.08 -2.90 11.43
C LYS A 224 -9.84 -1.42 11.72
N GLY A 225 -10.89 -0.69 12.09
CA GLY A 225 -10.85 0.73 12.48
C GLY A 225 -11.97 1.55 11.83
N GLU A 226 -12.55 2.49 12.58
CA GLU A 226 -13.70 3.33 12.19
C GLU A 226 -13.49 4.01 10.82
N VAL A 227 -14.14 3.47 9.79
CA VAL A 227 -14.33 4.13 8.50
C VAL A 227 -15.81 4.46 8.38
N VAL A 228 -16.16 5.73 8.59
CA VAL A 228 -17.52 6.24 8.37
C VAL A 228 -17.75 6.34 6.87
N THR A 229 -18.67 5.53 6.34
CA THR A 229 -19.28 5.74 5.03
C THR A 229 -20.53 6.61 5.19
N SER A 230 -20.47 7.88 4.80
CA SER A 230 -21.68 8.70 4.61
C SER A 230 -21.97 8.80 3.12
N CYS A 231 -23.04 8.14 2.67
CA CYS A 231 -23.63 8.37 1.35
C CYS A 231 -24.61 9.53 1.45
N ASN A 232 -24.38 10.64 0.75
CA ASN A 232 -25.41 11.66 0.58
C ASN A 232 -26.26 11.36 -0.66
N SER A 233 -27.57 11.43 -0.46
CA SER A 233 -28.59 11.24 -1.48
C SER A 233 -28.75 12.50 -2.33
N GLU A 234 -27.83 12.77 -3.26
CA GLU A 234 -28.03 13.78 -4.31
C GLU A 234 -27.00 13.60 -5.45
N GLY A 235 -27.42 12.90 -6.51
CA GLY A 235 -27.10 13.20 -7.91
C GLY A 235 -25.67 13.13 -8.48
N HIS A 236 -24.59 13.17 -7.70
CA HIS A 236 -23.22 13.11 -8.21
C HIS A 236 -22.31 12.26 -7.31
N PRO A 237 -21.52 11.30 -7.83
CA PRO A 237 -20.65 10.46 -7.02
C PRO A 237 -19.37 11.24 -6.67
N GLU A 238 -19.44 12.06 -5.64
CA GLU A 238 -18.28 12.74 -5.06
C GLU A 238 -18.11 12.25 -3.61
N ALA A 239 -17.05 11.48 -3.35
CA ALA A 239 -16.72 11.01 -2.01
C ALA A 239 -16.02 12.14 -1.24
N ASP A 240 -16.80 13.07 -0.69
CA ASP A 240 -16.29 14.13 0.18
C ASP A 240 -16.18 13.60 1.63
N ILE A 241 -14.96 13.61 2.19
CA ILE A 241 -14.69 13.19 3.57
C ILE A 241 -14.44 14.45 4.40
N ARG A 242 -15.45 14.88 5.16
CA ARG A 242 -15.33 15.95 6.16
C ARG A 242 -15.38 15.39 7.58
N PRO A 243 -14.63 15.95 8.55
CA PRO A 243 -14.85 15.66 9.96
C PRO A 243 -16.19 16.29 10.42
N LEU A 244 -17.07 15.53 11.09
CA LEU A 244 -18.23 16.11 11.77
C LEU A 244 -17.79 16.90 13.02
N PRO A 245 -18.43 18.04 13.35
CA PRO A 245 -17.86 19.01 14.27
C PRO A 245 -18.58 19.01 15.61
N HIS A 246 -18.56 17.94 16.42
CA HIS A 246 -18.94 18.00 17.85
C HIS A 246 -18.91 16.61 18.54
N LEU A 247 -17.79 16.23 19.13
CA LEU A 247 -17.73 15.48 20.40
C LEU A 247 -16.29 15.57 20.96
N PRO A 248 -16.11 15.58 22.30
CA PRO A 248 -14.91 16.07 22.98
C PRO A 248 -13.75 15.08 22.88
N PRO A 249 -12.50 15.55 23.10
CA PRO A 249 -11.31 14.79 22.76
C PRO A 249 -11.12 13.63 23.74
N GLN A 250 -11.10 12.40 23.23
CA GLN A 250 -10.50 11.29 23.94
C GLN A 250 -9.18 10.91 23.28
N GLY A 251 -8.08 11.22 23.98
CA GLY A 251 -6.74 10.66 23.80
C GLY A 251 -5.88 11.24 22.65
N PRO A 252 -4.63 11.69 22.92
CA PRO A 252 -3.71 12.08 21.87
C PRO A 252 -3.03 10.82 21.32
N GLY A 253 -3.32 10.41 20.07
CA GLY A 253 -2.55 9.29 19.50
C GLY A 253 -3.05 8.59 18.24
N ALA A 254 -4.17 9.01 17.63
CA ALA A 254 -4.59 8.43 16.35
C ALA A 254 -3.81 9.06 15.19
N SER A 255 -2.73 8.42 14.75
CA SER A 255 -2.09 8.74 13.47
C SER A 255 -3.08 8.43 12.34
N LYS A 256 -3.67 9.48 11.76
CA LYS A 256 -4.60 9.40 10.64
C LYS A 256 -3.87 8.93 9.38
N TRP A 257 -3.88 7.64 9.09
CA TRP A 257 -3.47 7.04 7.81
C TRP A 257 -4.52 7.32 6.71
N SER A 258 -4.89 8.58 6.51
CA SER A 258 -5.91 8.98 5.54
C SER A 258 -5.34 9.32 4.16
N GLY A 259 -4.00 9.47 4.03
CA GLY A 259 -3.34 9.88 2.80
C GLY A 259 -3.10 8.74 1.81
N ALA A 260 -2.50 7.63 2.25
CA ALA A 260 -2.09 6.53 1.37
C ALA A 260 -3.27 5.79 0.72
N ILE A 261 -4.37 5.61 1.48
CA ILE A 261 -5.60 4.95 1.01
C ILE A 261 -6.28 5.73 -0.13
N ARG A 262 -6.20 7.06 -0.12
CA ARG A 262 -6.92 7.91 -1.10
C ARG A 262 -6.34 7.88 -2.51
N TRP A 263 -5.06 7.56 -2.66
CA TRP A 263 -4.39 7.55 -3.98
C TRP A 263 -4.62 6.25 -4.76
N TRP A 264 -4.89 5.15 -4.07
CA TRP A 264 -5.07 3.83 -4.67
C TRP A 264 -6.49 3.62 -5.24
N CYS A 265 -7.52 4.17 -4.58
CA CYS A 265 -8.89 4.16 -5.12
C CYS A 265 -8.99 4.86 -6.49
N CYS A 266 -8.22 5.93 -6.72
CA CYS A 266 -8.15 6.56 -8.05
C CYS A 266 -7.51 5.62 -9.09
N ALA A 267 -6.40 4.96 -8.77
CA ALA A 267 -5.69 4.11 -9.72
C ALA A 267 -6.49 2.88 -10.19
N ALA A 268 -7.33 2.30 -9.32
CA ALA A 268 -8.18 1.15 -9.66
C ALA A 268 -9.31 1.49 -10.65
N CYS A 269 -9.77 2.74 -10.67
CA CYS A 269 -10.79 3.23 -11.61
C CYS A 269 -10.22 3.72 -12.96
N CYS A 270 -8.89 3.91 -13.06
CA CYS A 270 -8.25 4.51 -14.25
C CYS A 270 -7.80 3.49 -15.31
N GLY A 271 -8.39 2.30 -15.33
CA GLY A 271 -8.22 1.34 -16.43
C GLY A 271 -8.86 1.87 -17.72
N ARG A 272 -8.17 2.82 -18.37
CA ARG A 272 -8.43 3.48 -19.66
C ARG A 272 -9.69 4.37 -19.72
N ALA A 273 -9.44 5.67 -19.78
CA ALA A 273 -10.08 6.56 -20.76
C ALA A 273 -9.01 6.98 -21.77
#